data_AF-A0A2X1PYG2-F1
#
_entry.id   AF-A0A2X1PYG2-F1
#
_cell.length_a   1.000
_cell.length_b   1.000
_cell.length_c   1.000
_cell.angle_alpha   90.00
_cell.angle_beta   90.00
_cell.angle_gamma   90.00
#
_symmetry.space_group_name_H-M   'P 1'
#
loop_
_entity.id
_entity.type
_entity.pdbx_description
1 polymer ?
#
loop_
_entity_poly.entity_id
_entity_poly.type
_entity_poly.pdbx_seq_one_letter_code
_entity_poly.pdbx_strand_id
1 'polypeptide(L)'
;MAMINKQIRALARVDGNITENMSLHNMIGKGVLVITIAPKEGERYQGVISLDKPTITECLEDYFVRSEQLQTQLIIRTGEYEGKPVAAGMLLQIMPDGSGTPEDFEHLTTLVATVKDEELFGLPAEELLYRLYHEETVNLYPAQDVQFFCGCSAERSSSALLLISDEEIDEILAEHKGCIDMQCECCGTHYFFNKEAIEKLKSTRV
;
A
#
# COMPACT_ATOMS: atom_id res chain seq x y z
N MET A 1 -11.96 -1.55 9.04
CA MET A 1 -10.72 -2.05 8.41
C MET A 1 -9.51 -1.65 9.25
N ALA A 2 -9.15 -2.42 10.27
CA ALA A 2 -8.00 -2.09 11.12
C ALA A 2 -6.73 -2.71 10.54
N MET A 3 -5.92 -1.92 9.82
CA MET A 3 -4.51 -2.23 9.65
C MET A 3 -3.87 -2.29 11.05
N ILE A 4 -3.70 -3.48 11.60
CA ILE A 4 -3.02 -3.68 12.88
C ILE A 4 -1.59 -3.18 12.69
N ASN A 5 -1.21 -2.15 13.46
CA ASN A 5 0.10 -1.50 13.50
C ASN A 5 0.49 -0.56 12.34
N LYS A 6 -0.43 -0.17 11.44
CA LYS A 6 -0.19 0.88 10.42
C LYS A 6 1.13 0.71 9.63
N GLN A 7 1.47 -0.54 9.34
CA GLN A 7 2.66 -0.95 8.62
C GLN A 7 2.37 -1.08 7.13
N ILE A 8 3.15 -0.39 6.29
CA ILE A 8 2.93 -0.34 4.84
C ILE A 8 4.18 -0.83 4.10
N ARG A 9 3.96 -1.49 2.95
CA ARG A 9 4.99 -1.77 1.95
C ARG A 9 4.35 -1.72 0.57
N ALA A 10 5.11 -1.31 -0.43
CA ALA A 10 4.68 -1.26 -1.81
C ALA A 10 5.81 -1.69 -2.73
N LEU A 11 5.43 -2.22 -3.89
CA LEU A 11 6.34 -2.65 -4.94
C LEU A 11 5.75 -2.28 -6.31
N ALA A 12 6.63 -1.99 -7.24
CA ALA A 12 6.28 -1.82 -8.64
C ALA A 12 7.23 -2.68 -9.49
N ARG A 13 6.67 -3.42 -10.44
CA ARG A 13 7.44 -4.13 -11.46
C ARG A 13 7.32 -3.35 -12.76
N VAL A 14 8.47 -3.00 -13.33
CA VAL A 14 8.54 -2.28 -14.59
C VAL A 14 9.01 -3.24 -15.67
N ASP A 15 8.21 -3.36 -16.73
CA ASP A 15 8.54 -4.13 -17.92
C ASP A 15 8.31 -3.25 -19.16
N GLY A 16 9.30 -2.41 -19.45
CA GLY A 16 9.24 -1.43 -20.54
C GLY A 16 9.90 -0.09 -20.19
N ASN A 17 9.78 0.87 -21.11
CA ASN A 17 10.32 2.22 -20.93
C ASN A 17 9.26 3.16 -20.32
N ILE A 18 9.61 3.81 -19.22
CA ILE A 18 8.81 4.87 -18.59
C ILE A 18 9.47 6.22 -18.90
N THR A 19 8.66 7.22 -19.24
CA THR A 19 9.10 8.60 -19.48
C THR A 19 8.47 9.54 -18.44
N GLU A 20 9.11 10.67 -18.16
CA GLU A 20 8.72 11.59 -17.06
C GLU A 20 7.26 12.09 -17.12
N ASN A 21 6.68 12.17 -18.32
CA ASN A 21 5.32 12.69 -18.54
C ASN A 21 4.29 11.59 -18.88
N MET A 22 4.63 10.33 -18.60
CA MET A 22 3.72 9.22 -18.86
C MET A 22 2.57 9.25 -17.85
N SER A 23 1.33 9.27 -18.34
CA SER A 23 0.16 9.14 -17.47
C SER A 23 0.11 7.76 -16.83
N LEU A 24 -0.60 7.63 -15.71
CA LEU A 24 -0.86 6.33 -15.08
C LEU A 24 -1.41 5.31 -16.08
N HIS A 25 -2.40 5.72 -16.88
CA HIS A 25 -3.01 4.83 -17.86
C HIS A 25 -2.02 4.38 -18.94
N ASN A 26 -1.04 5.21 -19.31
CA ASN A 26 0.00 4.83 -20.25
C ASN A 26 1.06 3.92 -19.61
N MET A 27 1.37 4.11 -18.33
CA MET A 27 2.30 3.24 -17.59
C MET A 27 1.71 1.84 -17.33
N ILE A 28 0.41 1.77 -16.98
CA ILE A 28 -0.26 0.52 -16.63
C ILE A 28 -0.90 -0.16 -17.86
N GLY A 29 -1.32 0.62 -18.85
CA GLY A 29 -2.14 0.15 -19.96
C GLY A 29 -3.57 -0.21 -19.52
N LYS A 30 -4.15 -1.21 -20.18
CA LYS A 30 -5.43 -1.78 -19.76
C LYS A 30 -5.23 -2.66 -18.52
N GLY A 31 -5.48 -2.08 -17.35
CA GLY A 31 -5.32 -2.74 -16.07
C GLY A 31 -6.60 -2.78 -15.25
N VAL A 32 -6.53 -3.55 -14.17
CA VAL A 32 -7.51 -3.54 -13.09
C VAL A 32 -6.81 -3.26 -11.78
N LEU A 33 -7.47 -2.53 -10.90
CA LEU A 33 -7.10 -2.40 -9.50
C LEU A 33 -7.77 -3.52 -8.71
N VAL A 34 -6.95 -4.30 -8.01
CA VAL A 34 -7.42 -5.41 -7.19
C VAL A 34 -7.21 -5.06 -5.73
N ILE A 35 -8.28 -4.97 -4.96
CA ILE A 35 -8.24 -4.74 -3.52
C ILE A 35 -8.52 -6.06 -2.83
N THR A 36 -7.57 -6.52 -2.01
CA THR A 36 -7.75 -7.71 -1.18
C THR A 36 -7.79 -7.31 0.28
N ILE A 37 -8.83 -7.72 0.98
CA ILE A 37 -8.93 -7.63 2.44
C ILE A 37 -8.83 -9.05 3.00
N ALA A 38 -7.75 -9.30 3.74
CA ALA A 38 -7.48 -10.58 4.38
C ALA A 38 -7.42 -10.38 5.91
N PRO A 39 -8.55 -10.53 6.63
CA PRO A 39 -8.54 -10.41 8.07
C PRO A 39 -7.80 -11.59 8.73
N LYS A 40 -7.36 -11.43 9.98
CA LYS A 40 -6.75 -12.53 10.75
C LYS A 40 -7.75 -13.68 11.00
N GLU A 41 -9.01 -13.31 11.16
CA GLU A 41 -10.14 -14.21 11.37
C GLU A 41 -11.24 -13.87 10.37
N GLY A 42 -11.85 -14.88 9.76
CA GLY A 42 -12.86 -14.72 8.72
C GLY A 42 -12.33 -14.95 7.31
N GLU A 43 -13.20 -14.73 6.33
CA GLU A 43 -12.90 -15.00 4.92
C GLU A 43 -12.19 -13.83 4.26
N ARG A 44 -11.28 -14.16 3.33
CA ARG A 44 -10.65 -13.18 2.45
C ARG A 44 -11.68 -12.65 1.48
N TYR A 45 -11.76 -11.32 1.37
CA TYR A 45 -12.57 -10.63 0.37
C TYR A 45 -11.69 -9.96 -0.69
N GLN A 46 -12.17 -9.92 -1.93
CA GLN A 46 -11.45 -9.33 -3.06
C GLN A 46 -12.40 -8.52 -3.95
N GLY A 47 -12.11 -7.23 -4.09
CA GLY A 47 -12.73 -6.32 -5.04
C GLY A 47 -11.85 -6.15 -6.29
N VAL A 48 -12.48 -6.05 -7.47
CA VAL A 48 -11.79 -5.79 -8.75
C VAL A 48 -12.45 -4.60 -9.41
N ILE A 49 -11.63 -3.62 -9.79
CA ILE A 49 -12.06 -2.33 -10.33
C ILE A 49 -11.31 -2.11 -11.63
N SER A 50 -11.98 -1.61 -12.66
CA SER A 50 -11.31 -1.18 -13.88
C SER A 50 -10.47 0.07 -13.62
N LEU A 51 -9.24 0.14 -14.15
CA LEU A 51 -8.46 1.38 -14.15
C LEU A 51 -8.84 2.26 -15.36
N ASP A 52 -10.09 2.70 -15.38
CA ASP A 52 -10.71 3.44 -16.49
C ASP A 52 -10.88 4.95 -16.22
N LYS A 53 -10.48 5.42 -15.03
CA LYS A 53 -10.43 6.85 -14.68
C LYS A 53 -9.02 7.43 -14.89
N PRO A 54 -8.90 8.76 -15.03
CA PRO A 54 -7.61 9.45 -15.15
C PRO A 54 -6.64 9.18 -14.00
N THR A 55 -7.13 8.98 -12.77
CA THR A 55 -6.30 8.82 -11.56
C THR A 55 -6.67 7.57 -10.75
N ILE A 56 -5.71 7.05 -9.95
CA ILE A 56 -5.98 5.97 -8.99
C ILE A 56 -7.03 6.40 -7.97
N THR A 57 -6.97 7.67 -7.54
CA THR A 57 -7.89 8.28 -6.58
C THR A 57 -9.34 8.14 -7.04
N GLU A 58 -9.65 8.56 -8.27
CA GLU A 58 -10.99 8.44 -8.84
C GLU A 58 -11.45 6.98 -8.99
N CYS A 59 -10.54 6.06 -9.33
CA CYS A 59 -10.86 4.63 -9.38
C CYS A 59 -11.21 4.07 -7.98
N LEU A 60 -10.48 4.51 -6.94
CA LEU A 60 -10.71 4.10 -5.56
C LEU A 60 -12.01 4.69 -5.00
N GLU A 61 -12.34 5.93 -5.30
CA GLU A 61 -13.61 6.54 -4.91
C GLU A 61 -14.79 5.80 -5.53
N ASP A 62 -14.74 5.50 -6.84
CA ASP A 62 -15.79 4.73 -7.52
C ASP A 62 -15.95 3.32 -6.93
N TYR A 63 -14.85 2.69 -6.47
CA TYR A 63 -14.91 1.43 -5.73
C TYR A 63 -15.69 1.56 -4.41
N PHE A 64 -15.36 2.54 -3.58
CA PHE A 64 -16.03 2.71 -2.29
C PHE A 64 -17.53 2.97 -2.48
N VAL A 65 -17.90 3.77 -3.48
CA VAL A 65 -19.30 4.05 -3.79
C VAL A 65 -20.04 2.81 -4.29
N ARG A 66 -19.44 2.03 -5.20
CA ARG A 66 -20.14 0.88 -5.83
C ARG A 66 -20.09 -0.40 -5.01
N SER A 67 -18.95 -0.72 -4.43
CA SER A 67 -18.69 -2.01 -3.78
C SER A 67 -18.96 -1.96 -2.29
N GLU A 68 -18.61 -0.86 -1.62
CA GLU A 68 -18.80 -0.70 -0.17
C GLU A 68 -20.08 0.09 0.18
N GLN A 69 -20.71 0.76 -0.80
CA GLN A 69 -21.85 1.66 -0.61
C GLN A 69 -21.55 2.80 0.36
N LEU A 70 -20.31 3.30 0.34
CA LEU A 70 -19.85 4.39 1.20
C LEU A 70 -19.48 5.59 0.35
N GLN A 71 -20.18 6.72 0.55
CA GLN A 71 -19.78 8.00 -0.01
C GLN A 71 -18.41 8.38 0.56
N THR A 72 -17.42 8.42 -0.32
CA THR A 72 -16.01 8.55 0.04
C THR A 72 -15.32 9.52 -0.91
N GLN A 73 -14.54 10.43 -0.34
CA GLN A 73 -13.63 11.31 -1.07
C GLN A 73 -12.21 11.05 -0.58
N LEU A 74 -11.29 10.96 -1.53
CA LEU A 74 -9.87 10.75 -1.31
C LEU A 74 -9.09 11.94 -1.88
N ILE A 75 -8.21 12.49 -1.06
CA ILE A 75 -7.15 13.38 -1.51
C ILE A 75 -5.86 12.62 -1.34
N ILE A 76 -5.11 12.45 -2.43
CA ILE A 76 -3.76 11.91 -2.41
C ILE A 76 -2.88 12.91 -3.15
N ARG A 77 -1.78 13.29 -2.52
CA ARG A 77 -0.78 14.20 -3.08
C ARG A 77 0.60 13.58 -2.90
N THR A 78 1.42 13.75 -3.92
CA THR A 78 2.82 13.34 -3.93
C THR A 78 3.63 14.52 -4.45
N GLY A 79 4.77 14.80 -3.85
CA GLY A 79 5.59 15.92 -4.25
C GLY A 79 6.92 15.94 -3.50
N GLU A 80 7.49 17.14 -3.39
CA GLU A 80 8.70 17.38 -2.61
C GLU A 80 8.40 18.44 -1.55
N TYR A 81 8.86 18.19 -0.32
CA TYR A 81 8.78 19.14 0.78
C TYR A 81 10.11 19.12 1.53
N GLU A 82 10.72 20.30 1.72
CA GLU A 82 12.05 20.45 2.32
C GLU A 82 13.15 19.56 1.67
N GLY A 83 13.13 19.42 0.34
CA GLY A 83 14.14 18.65 -0.40
C GLY A 83 13.95 17.13 -0.30
N LYS A 84 12.82 16.65 0.25
CA LYS A 84 12.52 15.22 0.39
C LYS A 84 11.24 14.87 -0.36
N PRO A 85 11.18 13.70 -1.02
CA PRO A 85 9.94 13.20 -1.58
C PRO A 85 8.95 12.93 -0.46
N VAL A 86 7.72 13.42 -0.62
CA VAL A 86 6.63 13.26 0.34
C VAL A 86 5.37 12.78 -0.36
N ALA A 87 4.56 12.04 0.39
CA ALA A 87 3.21 11.70 0.00
C ALA A 87 2.29 11.88 1.21
N ALA A 88 1.14 12.47 1.00
CA ALA A 88 0.15 12.70 2.05
C ALA A 88 -1.25 12.63 1.46
N GLY A 89 -2.25 12.50 2.33
CA GLY A 89 -3.61 12.40 1.87
C GLY A 89 -4.63 12.51 2.98
N MET A 90 -5.88 12.68 2.56
CA MET A 90 -7.05 12.77 3.41
C MET A 90 -8.12 11.82 2.87
N LEU A 91 -8.88 11.23 3.78
CA LEU A 91 -10.03 10.40 3.46
C LEU A 91 -11.22 10.97 4.23
N LEU A 92 -12.25 11.36 3.50
CA LEU A 92 -13.55 11.72 4.05
C LEU A 92 -14.54 10.64 3.66
N GLN A 93 -15.32 10.15 4.61
CA GLN A 93 -16.28 9.08 4.37
C GLN A 93 -17.48 9.22 5.29
N ILE A 94 -18.69 9.10 4.73
CA ILE A 94 -19.92 9.00 5.54
C ILE A 94 -20.01 7.60 6.12
N MET A 95 -20.21 7.52 7.43
CA MET A 95 -20.44 6.26 8.11
C MET A 95 -21.92 5.83 7.98
N PRO A 96 -22.22 4.53 7.82
CA PRO A 96 -23.58 4.04 7.61
C PRO A 96 -24.42 3.98 8.91
N ASP A 97 -24.15 4.85 9.88
CA ASP A 97 -24.85 4.91 11.17
C ASP A 97 -26.08 5.84 11.17
N GLY A 98 -26.33 6.49 10.03
CA GLY A 98 -27.46 7.40 9.82
C GLY A 98 -27.26 8.81 10.37
N SER A 99 -26.05 9.17 10.81
CA SER A 99 -25.76 10.50 11.37
C SER A 99 -25.40 11.56 10.33
N GLY A 100 -24.87 11.16 9.16
CA GLY A 100 -24.47 12.09 8.09
C GLY A 100 -25.43 12.09 6.90
N THR A 101 -25.71 13.28 6.35
CA THR A 101 -26.49 13.46 5.13
C THR A 101 -25.58 13.68 3.91
N PRO A 102 -26.08 13.46 2.68
CA PRO A 102 -25.35 13.82 1.46
C PRO A 102 -24.95 15.30 1.41
N GLU A 103 -25.80 16.19 1.92
CA GLU A 103 -25.52 17.64 1.99
C GLU A 103 -24.36 17.96 2.94
N ASP A 104 -24.29 17.30 4.11
CA ASP A 104 -23.16 17.46 5.05
C ASP A 104 -21.85 17.04 4.39
N PHE A 105 -21.89 15.94 3.64
CA PHE A 105 -20.72 15.45 2.93
C PHE A 105 -20.31 16.38 1.81
N GLU A 106 -21.24 16.90 1.00
CA GLU A 106 -20.93 17.89 -0.03
C GLU A 106 -20.25 19.15 0.57
N HIS A 107 -20.73 19.62 1.72
CA HIS A 107 -20.12 20.73 2.45
C HIS A 107 -18.68 20.41 2.88
N LEU A 108 -18.46 19.31 3.60
CA LEU A 108 -17.13 18.91 4.09
C LEU A 108 -16.15 18.62 2.95
N THR A 109 -16.62 18.00 1.87
CA THR A 109 -15.81 17.72 0.68
C THR A 109 -15.44 18.99 -0.10
N THR A 110 -16.30 20.02 -0.07
CA THR A 110 -15.98 21.34 -0.62
C THR A 110 -14.88 22.03 0.19
N LEU A 111 -14.92 21.94 1.52
CA LEU A 111 -13.88 22.50 2.38
C LEU A 111 -12.54 21.82 2.16
N VAL A 112 -12.49 20.49 2.20
CA VAL A 112 -11.23 19.75 2.04
C VAL A 112 -10.60 19.95 0.65
N ALA A 113 -11.41 20.20 -0.39
CA ALA A 113 -10.90 20.49 -1.73
C ALA A 113 -10.06 21.79 -1.80
N THR A 114 -10.13 22.65 -0.77
CA THR A 114 -9.33 23.88 -0.68
C THR A 114 -7.92 23.66 -0.13
N VAL A 115 -7.60 22.45 0.36
CA VAL A 115 -6.29 22.14 0.95
C VAL A 115 -5.17 22.31 -0.07
N LYS A 116 -4.09 22.96 0.37
CA LYS A 116 -2.87 23.14 -0.44
C LYS A 116 -1.82 22.11 -0.09
N ASP A 117 -0.96 21.81 -1.05
CA ASP A 117 0.15 20.86 -0.88
C ASP A 117 1.09 21.26 0.27
N GLU A 118 1.42 22.55 0.39
CA GLU A 118 2.25 23.10 1.47
C GLU A 118 1.63 22.86 2.87
N GLU A 119 0.31 22.96 2.98
CA GLU A 119 -0.42 22.72 4.22
C GLU A 119 -0.48 21.22 4.53
N LEU A 120 -0.77 20.40 3.51
CA LEU A 120 -0.90 18.95 3.65
C LEU A 120 0.44 18.26 3.96
N PHE A 121 1.55 18.79 3.47
CA PHE A 121 2.89 18.26 3.73
C PHE A 121 3.56 18.87 4.96
N GLY A 122 3.25 20.13 5.28
CA GLY A 122 3.98 20.89 6.30
C GLY A 122 3.32 20.98 7.66
N LEU A 123 1.98 20.88 7.75
CA LEU A 123 1.26 21.07 9.01
C LEU A 123 1.03 19.75 9.76
N PRO A 124 1.04 19.77 11.10
CA PRO A 124 0.47 18.68 11.89
C PRO A 124 -1.00 18.43 11.51
N ALA A 125 -1.42 17.17 11.56
CA ALA A 125 -2.77 16.77 11.15
C ALA A 125 -3.86 17.50 11.96
N GLU A 126 -3.66 17.72 13.26
CA GLU A 126 -4.60 18.42 14.12
C GLU A 126 -4.78 19.89 13.71
N GLU A 127 -3.69 20.55 13.34
CA GLU A 127 -3.73 21.94 12.87
C GLU A 127 -4.41 22.04 11.51
N LEU A 128 -4.11 21.13 10.59
CA LEU A 128 -4.76 21.06 9.29
C LEU A 128 -6.27 20.85 9.42
N LEU A 129 -6.69 19.90 10.25
CA LEU A 129 -8.10 19.61 10.49
C LEU A 129 -8.81 20.80 11.15
N TYR A 130 -8.16 21.48 12.09
CA TYR A 130 -8.73 22.69 12.68
C TYR A 130 -8.89 23.80 11.63
N ARG A 131 -7.88 24.06 10.79
CA ARG A 131 -7.98 25.08 9.72
C ARG A 131 -9.16 24.81 8.79
N LEU A 132 -9.36 23.55 8.39
CA LEU A 132 -10.43 23.16 7.47
C LEU A 132 -11.82 23.17 8.12
N TYR A 133 -11.93 22.72 9.37
CA TYR A 133 -13.22 22.39 10.00
C TYR A 133 -13.45 23.08 11.36
N HIS A 134 -12.86 24.24 11.61
CA HIS A 134 -13.01 24.97 12.88
C HIS A 134 -14.46 25.41 13.19
N GLU A 135 -15.32 25.53 12.18
CA GLU A 135 -16.75 25.80 12.37
C GLU A 135 -17.55 24.52 12.71
N GLU A 136 -16.94 23.35 12.57
CA GLU A 136 -17.55 22.05 12.79
C GLU A 136 -17.16 21.45 14.15
N THR A 137 -17.95 20.49 14.62
CA THR A 137 -17.59 19.71 15.81
C THR A 137 -16.68 18.55 15.44
N VAL A 138 -15.37 18.71 15.63
CA VAL A 138 -14.36 17.69 15.31
C VAL A 138 -13.91 16.94 16.56
N ASN A 139 -14.05 15.61 16.53
CA ASN A 139 -13.48 14.72 17.56
C ASN A 139 -12.19 14.08 17.03
N LEU A 140 -11.07 14.40 17.68
CA LEU A 140 -9.77 13.84 17.33
C LEU A 140 -9.47 12.57 18.13
N TYR A 141 -8.99 11.54 17.43
CA TYR A 141 -8.48 10.32 18.02
C TYR A 141 -6.96 10.35 18.13
N PRO A 142 -6.34 9.53 19.00
CA PRO A 142 -4.89 9.45 19.08
C PRO A 142 -4.26 9.12 17.73
N ALA A 143 -3.24 9.88 17.36
CA ALA A 143 -2.45 9.62 16.17
C ALA A 143 -1.81 8.22 16.26
N GLN A 144 -1.62 7.60 15.09
CA GLN A 144 -0.95 6.31 14.97
C GLN A 144 0.19 6.44 13.98
N ASP A 145 1.38 6.00 14.39
CA ASP A 145 2.57 6.05 13.55
C ASP A 145 2.42 5.12 12.35
N VAL A 146 2.58 5.68 11.16
CA VAL A 146 2.65 4.92 9.90
C VAL A 146 4.11 4.71 9.57
N GLN A 147 4.50 3.47 9.30
CA GLN A 147 5.88 3.14 8.99
C GLN A 147 5.99 2.14 7.85
N PHE A 148 7.10 2.23 7.11
CA PHE A 148 7.51 1.15 6.23
C PHE A 148 7.84 -0.10 7.05
N PHE A 149 7.34 -1.25 6.63
CA PHE A 149 7.70 -2.53 7.24
C PHE A 149 7.70 -3.67 6.24
N CYS A 150 8.80 -4.43 6.22
CA CYS A 150 8.92 -5.65 5.45
C CYS A 150 9.02 -6.87 6.37
N GLY A 151 8.01 -7.75 6.33
CA GLY A 151 8.01 -9.00 7.10
C GLY A 151 8.84 -10.13 6.47
N CYS A 152 9.86 -9.84 5.65
CA CYS A 152 10.77 -10.87 5.16
C CYS A 152 11.67 -11.37 6.29
N SER A 153 12.09 -12.63 6.22
CA SER A 153 13.04 -13.20 7.17
C SER A 153 13.78 -14.35 6.52
N ALA A 154 14.89 -14.78 7.14
CA ALA A 154 15.65 -15.94 6.66
C ALA A 154 14.78 -17.22 6.67
N GLU A 155 13.90 -17.37 7.67
CA GLU A 155 13.00 -18.52 7.80
C GLU A 155 11.98 -18.54 6.65
N ARG A 156 11.39 -17.39 6.31
CA ARG A 156 10.44 -17.30 5.19
C ARG A 156 11.12 -17.54 3.85
N SER A 157 12.32 -16.98 3.65
CA SER A 157 13.12 -17.21 2.44
C SER A 157 13.50 -18.68 2.30
N SER A 158 13.98 -19.31 3.39
CA SER A 158 14.30 -20.74 3.39
C SER A 158 13.09 -21.63 3.10
N SER A 159 11.90 -21.27 3.61
CA SER A 159 10.67 -22.00 3.34
C SER A 159 10.29 -21.98 1.86
N ALA A 160 10.53 -20.88 1.16
CA ALA A 160 10.34 -20.78 -0.29
C ALA A 160 11.40 -21.60 -1.05
N LEU A 161 12.65 -21.57 -0.61
CA LEU A 161 13.74 -22.37 -1.20
C LEU A 161 13.43 -23.88 -1.14
N LEU A 162 12.76 -24.35 -0.08
CA LEU A 162 12.34 -25.74 0.09
C LEU A 162 11.14 -26.16 -0.80
N LEU A 163 10.61 -25.28 -1.65
CA LEU A 163 9.59 -25.62 -2.65
C LEU A 163 10.21 -25.99 -4.01
N ILE A 164 11.50 -25.69 -4.20
CA ILE A 164 12.28 -25.98 -5.41
C ILE A 164 12.80 -27.42 -5.34
N SER A 165 12.94 -28.10 -6.48
CA SER A 165 13.45 -29.48 -6.50
C SER A 165 14.93 -29.53 -6.12
N ASP A 166 15.38 -30.71 -5.67
CA ASP A 166 16.77 -30.91 -5.25
C ASP A 166 17.74 -30.73 -6.43
N GLU A 167 17.34 -31.17 -7.61
CA GLU A 167 18.10 -31.04 -8.85
C GLU A 167 18.28 -29.55 -9.23
N GLU A 168 17.18 -28.77 -9.21
CA GLU A 168 17.22 -27.33 -9.51
C GLU A 168 18.10 -26.58 -8.50
N ILE A 169 18.04 -26.94 -7.21
CA ILE A 169 18.90 -26.33 -6.18
C ILE A 169 20.39 -26.62 -6.45
N ASP A 170 20.74 -27.87 -6.76
CA ASP A 170 22.13 -28.25 -7.04
C ASP A 170 22.66 -27.56 -8.31
N GLU A 171 21.82 -27.37 -9.34
CA GLU A 171 22.16 -26.61 -10.54
C GLU A 171 22.44 -25.13 -10.21
N ILE A 172 21.55 -24.46 -9.49
CA ILE A 172 21.73 -23.05 -9.08
C ILE A 172 22.99 -22.91 -8.22
N LEU A 173 23.24 -23.84 -7.30
CA LEU A 173 24.47 -23.83 -6.49
C LEU A 173 25.72 -23.95 -7.37
N ALA A 174 25.72 -24.81 -8.39
CA ALA A 174 26.85 -24.97 -9.29
C ALA A 174 27.12 -23.69 -10.09
N GLU A 175 26.08 -23.02 -10.59
CA GLU A 175 26.19 -21.76 -11.34
C GLU A 175 26.65 -20.58 -10.46
N HIS A 176 26.22 -20.55 -9.20
CA HIS A 176 26.46 -19.45 -8.27
C HIS A 176 27.55 -19.73 -7.22
N LYS A 177 28.59 -20.49 -7.59
CA LYS A 177 29.78 -20.76 -6.74
C LYS A 177 29.44 -21.33 -5.35
N GLY A 178 28.42 -22.18 -5.28
CA GLY A 178 27.99 -22.88 -4.07
C GLY A 178 27.14 -22.03 -3.11
N CYS A 179 26.63 -20.88 -3.54
CA CYS A 179 25.80 -20.01 -2.72
C CYS A 179 24.61 -19.45 -3.51
N ILE A 180 23.41 -19.60 -2.96
CA ILE A 180 22.18 -18.99 -3.47
C ILE A 180 21.96 -17.68 -2.72
N ASP A 181 21.86 -16.58 -3.47
CA ASP A 181 21.49 -15.25 -2.95
C ASP A 181 20.01 -14.99 -3.21
N MET A 182 19.21 -15.03 -2.14
CA MET A 182 17.80 -14.65 -2.19
C MET A 182 17.62 -13.18 -1.78
N GLN A 183 17.42 -12.33 -2.77
CA GLN A 183 17.08 -10.93 -2.55
C GLN A 183 15.57 -10.75 -2.33
N CYS A 184 15.19 -10.07 -1.24
CA CYS A 184 13.81 -9.68 -1.01
C CYS A 184 13.43 -8.51 -1.92
N GLU A 185 12.53 -8.72 -2.88
CA GLU A 185 12.06 -7.65 -3.77
C GLU A 185 11.47 -6.45 -3.03
N CYS A 186 10.85 -6.66 -1.86
CA CYS A 186 10.22 -5.59 -1.07
C CYS A 186 11.20 -4.59 -0.43
N CYS A 187 12.32 -5.08 0.11
CA CYS A 187 13.21 -4.27 0.95
C CYS A 187 14.69 -4.35 0.55
N GLY A 188 15.02 -5.16 -0.45
CA GLY A 188 16.38 -5.36 -0.93
C GLY A 188 17.27 -6.22 -0.03
N THR A 189 16.80 -6.69 1.12
CA THR A 189 17.58 -7.57 2.00
C THR A 189 17.99 -8.87 1.30
N HIS A 190 19.26 -9.23 1.40
CA HIS A 190 19.83 -10.45 0.84
C HIS A 190 19.94 -11.56 1.90
N TYR A 191 19.51 -12.76 1.55
CA TYR A 191 19.63 -13.96 2.36
C TYR A 191 20.44 -15.02 1.61
N PHE A 192 21.60 -15.36 2.16
CA PHE A 192 22.54 -16.28 1.51
C PHE A 192 22.39 -17.71 2.06
N PHE A 193 22.29 -18.68 1.16
CA PHE A 193 22.18 -20.10 1.50
C PHE A 193 23.25 -20.90 0.77
N ASN A 194 24.11 -21.58 1.52
CA ASN A 194 25.08 -22.54 0.96
C ASN A 194 24.52 -23.97 1.07
N LYS A 195 25.23 -24.93 0.48
CA LYS A 195 24.83 -26.35 0.50
C LYS A 195 24.56 -26.87 1.92
N GLU A 196 25.46 -26.59 2.86
CA GLU A 196 25.31 -27.03 4.26
C GLU A 196 24.06 -26.46 4.93
N ALA A 197 23.76 -25.18 4.73
CA ALA A 197 22.57 -24.53 5.26
C ALA A 197 21.29 -25.16 4.67
N ILE A 198 21.30 -25.47 3.38
CA ILE A 198 20.16 -26.10 2.69
C ILE A 198 19.95 -27.53 3.19
N GLU A 199 21.02 -28.32 3.33
CA GLU A 199 20.95 -29.68 3.89
C GLU A 199 20.39 -29.67 5.31
N LYS A 200 20.81 -28.71 6.14
CA LYS A 200 20.28 -28.52 7.49
C LYS A 200 18.80 -28.12 7.52
N LEU A 201 18.37 -27.28 6.58
CA LEU A 201 16.96 -26.90 6.42
C LEU A 201 16.10 -28.11 6.06
N LYS A 202 16.58 -28.97 5.16
CA LYS A 202 15.90 -30.22 4.78
C LYS A 202 15.81 -31.22 5.93
N SER A 203 16.89 -31.38 6.71
CA SER A 203 16.91 -32.34 7.83
C SER A 203 15.99 -31.96 8.99
N THR A 204 15.68 -30.67 9.16
CA THR A 204 14.83 -30.15 10.26
C THR A 204 13.33 -30.38 10.00
N ARG A 205 12.96 -30.84 8.79
CA ARG A 205 11.56 -31.07 8.37
C ARG A 205 11.07 -32.51 8.64
N VAL A 206 11.96 -33.40 9.12
CA VAL A 206 11.65 -34.79 9.51
C VAL A 206 11.24 -34.86 10.97
#